data_AF-A0A9W9Z0B7-F1
#
_entry.id   AF-A0A9W9Z0B7-F1
#
_cell.length_a   1.000
_cell.length_b   1.000
_cell.length_c   1.000
_cell.angle_alpha   90.00
_cell.angle_beta   90.00
_cell.angle_gamma   90.00
#
_symmetry.space_group_name_H-M   'P 1'
#
loop_
_entity.id
_entity.type
_entity.pdbx_description
1 polymer ?
#
loop_
_entity_poly.entity_id
_entity_poly.type
_entity_poly.pdbx_seq_one_letter_code
_entity_poly.pdbx_strand_id
1 'polypeptide(L)'
;MSALTPSQDSGATSSGTDPSVNSKCAPLSLQHFATAYYGPYLQKAPVKVVVIVFFLALLAVGIYGAFQVEDGLELTDVVPRDSVVHKFVEAQFKYFSFYPMALVTQEDFDYANRQKTLYSYHEEFKEIPNVIRIPDSEEIPKFWMMYFRDWLNDTQTSFDQDWANEFITFAGWNESASSTGVIAYKLLSQKDNTDVIDKSKVRSYKLVSDDGIIRPEIFYKALTIWVDRDVLGYAFSQANIKPETVDWSNDRTSQDDKAMKAFVLCSKRKEVSMLHFVGICNVLKCFVSSCSFQFLLLSQSRSPKINFNIIGLRETKDFVKLIKDVREISDKYSEDGLPNYPSGVPFTFWEQYIWLGRQILIAISISLAVSFLAMAGMLFNLWAAAIIVFVLLMITVEVYGFMGLAGIKLSAVPAVTLILSVGVGVEFTVHMCMAFLHAHGDRNQRMQKAIEHVFVPIVDGAISTFLGVVMLAGSEFEFIVRYFFNLLVALILIGSLNGLVFLPVLLSLAGPGAVATEIPTPSPSNSLTIQNQTTDHSSAESAINVMELEESELYGHGSSLERTYQNIKHGAQVEPSDNEPRSADMTTGKEPGARVHDIKL
;
A
#
# COMPACT_ATOMS: atom_id res chain seq x y z
N MET A 1 -48.03 -23.54 16.01
CA MET A 1 -49.08 -23.69 15.00
C MET A 1 -48.38 -23.70 13.65
N SER A 2 -48.26 -24.77 12.88
CA SER A 2 -48.99 -26.03 12.75
C SER A 2 -48.01 -27.19 12.45
N ALA A 3 -48.40 -28.38 12.87
CA ALA A 3 -47.58 -29.57 13.03
C ALA A 3 -47.39 -30.41 11.75
N LEU A 4 -46.35 -31.26 11.83
CA LEU A 4 -46.06 -32.43 11.00
C LEU A 4 -47.25 -33.40 10.90
N THR A 5 -47.40 -34.04 9.73
CA THR A 5 -47.90 -35.42 9.59
C THR A 5 -47.06 -36.17 8.56
N PRO A 6 -46.68 -37.43 8.82
CA PRO A 6 -46.00 -38.30 7.85
C PRO A 6 -47.01 -39.25 7.19
N SER A 7 -46.89 -39.47 5.88
CA SER A 7 -47.58 -40.57 5.20
C SER A 7 -46.58 -41.66 4.86
N GLN A 8 -46.83 -42.86 5.41
CA GLN A 8 -46.24 -44.12 5.02
C GLN A 8 -46.53 -44.40 3.54
N ASP A 9 -45.57 -45.00 2.83
CA ASP A 9 -45.94 -45.91 1.74
C ASP A 9 -44.97 -47.10 1.70
N SER A 10 -45.58 -48.27 1.51
CA SER A 10 -44.99 -49.60 1.63
C SER A 10 -44.96 -50.26 0.26
N GLY A 11 -43.91 -51.02 -0.04
CA GLY A 11 -44.03 -52.23 -0.86
C GLY A 11 -44.15 -52.08 -2.38
N ALA A 12 -43.00 -52.23 -3.04
CA ALA A 12 -42.77 -53.07 -4.22
C ALA A 12 -43.81 -53.13 -5.36
N THR A 13 -43.37 -52.79 -6.58
CA THR A 13 -43.26 -53.79 -7.66
C THR A 13 -42.40 -53.26 -8.81
N SER A 14 -41.40 -54.06 -9.15
CA SER A 14 -40.55 -53.98 -10.33
C SER A 14 -41.37 -54.20 -11.60
N SER A 15 -41.24 -53.30 -12.58
CA SER A 15 -41.37 -53.69 -14.00
C SER A 15 -40.21 -53.05 -14.76
N GLY A 16 -39.42 -53.92 -15.38
CA GLY A 16 -38.25 -53.53 -16.16
C GLY A 16 -38.67 -52.79 -17.42
N THR A 17 -37.88 -51.78 -17.76
CA THR A 17 -37.88 -51.15 -19.08
C THR A 17 -36.44 -51.03 -19.55
N ASP A 18 -36.20 -51.61 -20.72
CA ASP A 18 -34.96 -51.64 -21.48
C ASP A 18 -34.21 -50.29 -21.53
N PRO A 19 -32.86 -50.29 -21.50
CA PRO A 19 -32.05 -49.09 -21.68
C PRO A 19 -31.85 -48.82 -23.17
N SER A 20 -32.92 -48.69 -23.93
CA SER A 20 -32.82 -48.26 -25.32
C SER A 20 -34.11 -47.58 -25.74
N VAL A 21 -34.24 -46.28 -25.42
CA VAL A 21 -34.99 -45.29 -26.21
C VAL A 21 -34.79 -43.89 -25.58
N ASN A 22 -34.10 -43.04 -26.34
CA ASN A 22 -34.23 -41.59 -26.43
C ASN A 22 -33.95 -40.68 -25.23
N SER A 23 -32.75 -40.08 -25.23
CA SER A 23 -32.58 -38.64 -24.97
C SER A 23 -31.69 -37.97 -26.04
N LYS A 24 -32.02 -38.16 -27.32
CA LYS A 24 -31.53 -37.32 -28.42
C LYS A 24 -32.24 -35.96 -28.41
N CYS A 25 -32.12 -35.19 -27.33
CA CYS A 25 -32.60 -33.81 -27.25
C CYS A 25 -31.76 -33.01 -26.23
N ALA A 26 -30.54 -32.65 -26.62
CA ALA A 26 -29.91 -31.36 -26.29
C ALA A 26 -28.63 -31.17 -27.15
N PRO A 27 -28.73 -31.11 -28.50
CA PRO A 27 -27.56 -30.91 -29.35
C PRO A 27 -26.86 -29.55 -29.15
N LEU A 28 -27.42 -28.67 -28.31
CA LEU A 28 -26.94 -27.31 -28.05
C LEU A 28 -26.63 -27.02 -26.57
N SER A 29 -26.47 -28.04 -25.73
CA SER A 29 -25.99 -27.82 -24.36
C SER A 29 -24.46 -27.67 -24.33
N LEU A 30 -23.96 -26.70 -23.57
CA LEU A 30 -22.53 -26.50 -23.33
C LEU A 30 -21.88 -27.76 -22.73
N GLN A 31 -22.63 -28.52 -21.93
CA GLN A 31 -22.23 -29.81 -21.39
C GLN A 31 -22.03 -30.86 -22.49
N HIS A 32 -22.91 -30.91 -23.49
CA HIS A 32 -22.79 -31.83 -24.62
C HIS A 32 -21.58 -31.47 -25.50
N PHE A 33 -21.30 -30.18 -25.70
CA PHE A 33 -20.10 -29.72 -26.40
C PHE A 33 -18.81 -30.15 -25.67
N ALA A 34 -18.76 -29.94 -24.35
CA ALA A 34 -17.61 -30.29 -23.52
C ALA A 34 -17.28 -31.80 -23.60
N THR A 35 -18.31 -32.64 -23.56
CA THR A 35 -18.19 -34.10 -23.53
C THR A 35 -17.93 -34.72 -24.90
N ALA A 36 -18.70 -34.32 -25.92
CA ALA A 36 -18.66 -34.96 -27.23
C ALA A 36 -17.51 -34.46 -28.12
N TYR A 37 -17.13 -33.18 -27.99
CA TYR A 37 -16.16 -32.55 -28.88
C TYR A 37 -14.89 -32.10 -28.16
N TYR A 38 -15.01 -31.27 -27.13
CA TYR A 38 -13.85 -30.61 -26.51
C TYR A 38 -12.92 -31.58 -25.77
N GLY A 39 -13.45 -32.40 -24.86
CA GLY A 39 -12.67 -33.36 -24.06
C GLY A 39 -11.89 -34.38 -24.90
N PRO A 40 -12.53 -35.11 -25.83
CA PRO A 40 -11.84 -36.06 -26.72
C PRO A 40 -10.81 -35.39 -27.64
N TYR A 41 -11.04 -34.14 -28.06
CA TYR A 41 -10.08 -33.40 -28.90
C TYR A 41 -8.80 -33.08 -28.14
N LEU A 42 -8.90 -32.66 -26.88
CA LEU A 42 -7.75 -32.33 -26.03
C LEU A 42 -6.90 -33.54 -25.62
N GLN A 43 -7.45 -34.75 -25.71
CA GLN A 43 -6.70 -35.99 -25.46
C GLN A 43 -5.68 -36.32 -26.55
N LYS A 44 -5.87 -35.85 -27.78
CA LYS A 44 -4.99 -36.18 -28.91
C LYS A 44 -3.58 -35.63 -28.65
N ALA A 45 -2.57 -36.49 -28.71
CA ALA A 45 -1.17 -36.13 -28.56
C ALA A 45 -0.72 -34.90 -29.41
N PRO A 46 -1.04 -34.80 -30.72
CA PRO A 46 -0.65 -33.62 -31.50
C PRO A 46 -1.30 -32.32 -30.98
N VAL A 47 -2.54 -32.38 -30.49
CA VAL A 47 -3.24 -31.21 -29.95
C VAL A 47 -2.53 -30.71 -28.68
N LYS A 48 -2.12 -31.63 -27.79
CA LYS A 48 -1.38 -31.26 -26.57
C LYS A 48 -0.06 -30.55 -26.86
N VAL A 49 0.70 -31.04 -27.85
CA VAL A 49 1.96 -30.40 -28.26
C VAL A 49 1.70 -28.99 -28.79
N VAL A 50 0.68 -28.83 -29.65
CA VAL A 50 0.29 -27.51 -30.17
C VAL A 50 -0.12 -26.56 -29.05
N VAL A 51 -0.91 -27.03 -28.08
CA VAL A 51 -1.32 -26.23 -26.91
C VAL A 51 -0.10 -25.76 -26.11
N ILE A 52 0.83 -26.65 -25.78
CA ILE A 52 2.02 -26.29 -24.99
C ILE A 52 2.88 -25.26 -25.74
N VAL A 53 3.12 -25.47 -27.04
CA VAL A 53 3.90 -24.52 -27.85
C VAL A 53 3.20 -23.16 -27.92
N PHE A 54 1.87 -23.13 -28.06
CA PHE A 54 1.09 -21.89 -28.06
C PHE A 54 1.22 -21.13 -26.73
N PHE A 55 1.07 -21.81 -25.59
CA PHE A 55 1.19 -21.18 -24.27
C PHE A 55 2.62 -20.76 -23.95
N LEU A 56 3.64 -21.50 -24.40
CA LEU A 56 5.04 -21.05 -24.29
C LEU A 56 5.30 -19.79 -25.14
N ALA A 57 4.69 -19.68 -26.32
CA ALA A 57 4.76 -18.48 -27.14
C ALA A 57 4.03 -17.29 -26.48
N LEU A 58 2.85 -17.52 -25.89
CA LEU A 58 2.14 -16.50 -25.11
C LEU A 58 2.97 -16.03 -23.92
N LEU A 59 3.62 -16.94 -23.19
CA LEU A 59 4.52 -16.60 -22.09
C LEU A 59 5.72 -15.76 -22.58
N ALA A 60 6.31 -16.12 -23.72
CA ALA A 60 7.41 -15.35 -24.30
C ALA A 60 6.98 -13.92 -24.68
N VAL A 61 5.79 -13.77 -25.28
CA VAL A 61 5.18 -12.47 -25.57
C VAL A 61 4.88 -11.70 -24.29
N GLY A 62 4.39 -12.39 -23.25
CA GLY A 62 4.15 -11.81 -21.92
C GLY A 62 5.43 -11.28 -21.28
N ILE A 63 6.50 -12.07 -21.29
CA ILE A 63 7.82 -11.66 -20.79
C ILE A 63 8.34 -10.46 -21.59
N TYR A 64 8.21 -10.46 -22.92
CA TYR A 64 8.60 -9.32 -23.75
C TYR A 64 7.80 -8.05 -23.42
N GLY A 65 6.49 -8.17 -23.22
CA GLY A 65 5.62 -7.08 -22.78
C GLY A 65 6.00 -6.55 -21.40
N ALA A 66 6.40 -7.42 -20.48
CA ALA A 66 6.80 -7.05 -19.11
C ALA A 66 8.00 -6.08 -19.08
N PHE A 67 8.91 -6.18 -20.06
CA PHE A 67 10.05 -5.26 -20.19
C PHE A 67 9.69 -3.90 -20.78
N GLN A 68 8.51 -3.75 -21.41
CA GLN A 68 8.05 -2.49 -21.98
C GLN A 68 7.19 -1.67 -21.01
N VAL A 69 6.89 -2.20 -19.84
CA VAL A 69 6.08 -1.51 -18.84
C VAL A 69 6.82 -0.27 -18.33
N GLU A 70 6.18 0.88 -18.47
CA GLU A 70 6.67 2.16 -17.91
C GLU A 70 5.97 2.47 -16.59
N ASP A 71 6.68 3.05 -15.63
CA ASP A 71 6.09 3.50 -14.37
C ASP A 71 5.37 4.84 -14.53
N GLY A 72 4.21 4.99 -13.90
CA GLY A 72 3.53 6.27 -13.76
C GLY A 72 2.02 6.22 -13.91
N LEU A 73 1.41 7.37 -13.61
CA LEU A 73 0.03 7.69 -13.92
C LEU A 73 -0.01 9.17 -14.29
N GLU A 74 -0.41 9.48 -15.51
CA GLU A 74 -0.53 10.88 -15.92
C GLU A 74 -1.85 11.45 -15.40
N LEU A 75 -1.82 12.73 -14.99
CA LEU A 75 -3.03 13.39 -14.51
C LEU A 75 -4.06 13.58 -15.64
N THR A 76 -3.59 13.64 -16.89
CA THR A 76 -4.40 13.69 -18.12
C THR A 76 -5.34 12.48 -18.23
N ASP A 77 -4.90 11.29 -17.83
CA ASP A 77 -5.69 10.06 -17.92
C ASP A 77 -6.92 10.06 -16.98
N VAL A 78 -6.83 10.80 -15.87
CA VAL A 78 -7.87 10.89 -14.83
C VAL A 78 -8.98 11.88 -15.22
N VAL A 79 -8.68 12.83 -16.11
CA VAL A 79 -9.59 13.90 -16.49
C VAL A 79 -10.33 13.53 -17.79
N PRO A 80 -11.65 13.79 -17.92
CA PRO A 80 -12.37 13.53 -19.17
C PRO A 80 -11.77 14.31 -20.34
N ARG A 81 -11.52 13.64 -21.47
CA ARG A 81 -10.83 14.18 -22.66
C ARG A 81 -11.47 15.45 -23.23
N ASP A 82 -12.80 15.52 -23.20
CA ASP A 82 -13.55 16.65 -23.77
C ASP A 82 -13.63 17.86 -22.83
N SER A 83 -13.12 17.75 -21.61
CA SER A 83 -13.17 18.84 -20.63
C SER A 83 -12.13 19.93 -20.90
N VAL A 84 -12.46 21.16 -20.50
CA VAL A 84 -11.52 22.29 -20.51
C VAL A 84 -10.30 22.01 -19.63
N VAL A 85 -10.50 21.28 -18.53
CA VAL A 85 -9.44 20.90 -17.59
C VAL A 85 -8.42 19.99 -18.27
N HIS A 86 -8.84 19.01 -19.07
CA HIS A 86 -7.91 18.14 -19.79
C HIS A 86 -6.99 18.94 -20.70
N LYS A 87 -7.54 19.87 -21.50
CA LYS A 87 -6.76 20.74 -22.39
C LYS A 87 -5.79 21.65 -21.63
N PHE A 88 -6.22 22.15 -20.48
CA PHE A 88 -5.35 22.95 -19.61
C PHE A 88 -4.19 22.12 -19.04
N VAL A 89 -4.50 20.95 -18.47
CA VAL A 89 -3.50 20.05 -17.88
C VAL A 89 -2.52 19.56 -18.94
N GLU A 90 -3.00 19.19 -20.12
CA GLU A 90 -2.17 18.80 -21.26
C GLU A 90 -1.21 19.94 -21.65
N ALA A 91 -1.72 21.17 -21.77
CA ALA A 91 -0.88 22.34 -22.06
C ALA A 91 0.12 22.63 -20.93
N GLN A 92 -0.28 22.47 -19.67
CA GLN A 92 0.58 22.64 -18.50
C GLN A 92 1.74 21.63 -18.51
N PHE A 93 1.47 20.33 -18.68
CA PHE A 93 2.52 19.31 -18.73
C PHE A 93 3.43 19.45 -19.96
N LYS A 94 2.86 19.87 -21.10
CA LYS A 94 3.62 20.03 -22.36
C LYS A 94 4.56 21.22 -22.35
N TYR A 95 4.11 22.37 -21.84
CA TYR A 95 4.85 23.63 -21.93
C TYR A 95 5.44 24.11 -20.59
N PHE A 96 4.80 23.80 -19.47
CA PHE A 96 5.12 24.34 -18.15
C PHE A 96 5.46 23.24 -17.14
N SER A 97 6.54 22.49 -17.39
CA SER A 97 7.09 21.48 -16.46
C SER A 97 7.86 22.11 -15.30
N PHE A 98 7.22 23.05 -14.61
CA PHE A 98 7.75 23.77 -13.46
C PHE A 98 7.12 23.26 -12.16
N TYR A 99 7.94 22.92 -11.17
CA TYR A 99 7.47 22.48 -9.86
C TYR A 99 8.24 23.19 -8.74
N PRO A 100 7.53 23.85 -7.79
CA PRO A 100 8.18 24.40 -6.61
C PRO A 100 8.57 23.26 -5.65
N MET A 101 9.77 23.39 -5.08
CA MET A 101 10.30 22.54 -4.03
C MET A 101 10.76 23.42 -2.87
N ALA A 102 10.57 22.96 -1.64
CA ALA A 102 11.10 23.59 -0.45
C ALA A 102 11.89 22.56 0.35
N LEU A 103 13.11 22.90 0.74
CA LEU A 103 13.85 22.15 1.74
C LEU A 103 13.52 22.72 3.10
N VAL A 104 13.01 21.88 4.00
CA VAL A 104 12.58 22.29 5.33
C VAL A 104 13.62 21.83 6.34
N THR A 105 14.17 22.78 7.10
CA THR A 105 15.11 22.49 8.18
C THR A 105 14.35 22.37 9.50
N GLN A 106 14.70 21.38 10.33
CA GLN A 106 13.97 21.10 11.58
C GLN A 106 14.46 22.00 12.74
N GLU A 107 13.72 21.98 13.85
CA GLU A 107 13.94 22.88 15.00
C GLU A 107 15.23 22.56 15.79
N ASP A 108 15.77 21.35 15.71
CA ASP A 108 16.93 20.90 16.50
C ASP A 108 18.30 21.40 15.98
N PHE A 109 18.32 22.25 14.95
CA PHE A 109 19.56 22.75 14.35
C PHE A 109 20.03 24.07 14.99
N ASP A 110 21.33 24.16 15.29
CA ASP A 110 21.94 25.40 15.80
C ASP A 110 22.31 26.33 14.63
N TYR A 111 21.34 27.12 14.18
CA TYR A 111 21.50 28.08 13.08
C TYR A 111 22.56 29.15 13.35
N ALA A 112 22.78 29.51 14.62
CA ALA A 112 23.70 30.60 14.98
C ALA A 112 25.16 30.17 14.81
N ASN A 113 25.54 28.98 15.27
CA ASN A 113 26.92 28.50 15.20
C ASN A 113 27.23 27.71 13.92
N ARG A 114 26.24 27.04 13.30
CA ARG A 114 26.45 26.16 12.14
C ARG A 114 26.01 26.76 10.80
N GLN A 115 26.21 28.07 10.62
CA GLN A 115 25.84 28.77 9.39
C GLN A 115 26.53 28.21 8.14
N LYS A 116 27.82 27.83 8.24
CA LYS A 116 28.59 27.29 7.10
C LYS A 116 27.95 26.03 6.50
N THR A 117 27.43 25.15 7.35
CA THR A 117 26.72 23.93 6.93
C THR A 117 25.47 24.26 6.11
N LEU A 118 24.76 25.33 6.45
CA LEU A 118 23.57 25.75 5.71
C LEU A 118 23.92 26.34 4.33
N TYR A 119 25.03 27.08 4.25
CA TYR A 119 25.55 27.56 2.97
C TYR A 119 26.05 26.41 2.09
N SER A 120 26.82 25.47 2.64
CA SER A 120 27.29 24.31 1.86
C SER A 120 26.13 23.42 1.42
N TYR A 121 25.11 23.24 2.27
CA TYR A 121 23.88 22.54 1.92
C TYR A 121 23.18 23.19 0.72
N HIS A 122 22.96 24.52 0.74
CA HIS A 122 22.37 25.25 -0.38
C HIS A 122 23.21 25.14 -1.66
N GLU A 123 24.53 25.22 -1.54
CA GLU A 123 25.46 25.15 -2.67
C GLU A 123 25.49 23.77 -3.36
N GLU A 124 25.32 22.67 -2.63
CA GLU A 124 25.26 21.33 -3.24
C GLU A 124 24.07 21.16 -4.20
N PHE A 125 22.98 21.93 -4.03
CA PHE A 125 21.86 21.91 -4.97
C PHE A 125 22.20 22.50 -6.36
N LYS A 126 23.36 23.14 -6.53
CA LYS A 126 23.87 23.55 -7.85
C LYS A 126 24.20 22.35 -8.75
N GLU A 127 24.52 21.21 -8.15
CA GLU A 127 24.85 19.97 -8.86
C GLU A 127 23.62 19.34 -9.54
N ILE A 128 22.42 19.63 -9.02
CA ILE A 128 21.17 19.10 -9.59
C ILE A 128 20.81 19.91 -10.85
N PRO A 129 20.79 19.28 -12.04
CA PRO A 129 20.58 19.99 -13.31
C PRO A 129 19.16 20.55 -13.47
N ASN A 130 18.19 19.99 -12.74
CA ASN A 130 16.78 20.38 -12.83
C ASN A 130 16.45 21.65 -12.01
N VAL A 131 17.35 22.13 -11.14
CA VAL A 131 17.11 23.34 -10.35
C VAL A 131 17.28 24.58 -11.25
N ILE A 132 16.30 25.49 -11.21
CA ILE A 132 16.36 26.74 -11.96
C ILE A 132 17.49 27.62 -11.44
N ARG A 133 18.32 28.10 -12.36
CA ARG A 133 19.37 29.09 -12.13
C ARG A 133 18.87 30.48 -12.49
N ILE A 134 19.48 31.50 -11.89
CA ILE A 134 19.21 32.89 -12.23
C ILE A 134 19.65 33.12 -13.69
N PRO A 135 18.85 33.78 -14.54
CA PRO A 135 19.23 34.07 -15.92
C PRO A 135 20.60 34.75 -15.99
N ASP A 136 21.42 34.36 -16.96
CA ASP A 136 22.77 34.89 -17.20
C ASP A 136 23.80 34.66 -16.05
N SER A 137 23.47 33.79 -15.09
CA SER A 137 24.37 33.39 -13.99
C SER A 137 24.34 31.88 -13.75
N GLU A 138 25.43 31.33 -13.21
CA GLU A 138 25.46 29.96 -12.68
C GLU A 138 24.90 29.87 -11.25
N GLU A 139 24.49 31.01 -10.67
CA GLU A 139 23.96 31.08 -9.32
C GLU A 139 22.51 30.58 -9.22
N ILE A 140 22.23 29.88 -8.12
CA ILE A 140 20.89 29.48 -7.70
C ILE A 140 20.24 30.62 -6.88
N PRO A 141 18.90 30.68 -6.82
CA PRO A 141 18.19 31.70 -6.05
C PRO A 141 18.70 31.81 -4.61
N LYS A 142 18.92 33.06 -4.16
CA LYS A 142 19.30 33.36 -2.78
C LYS A 142 18.23 32.87 -1.81
N PHE A 143 18.66 32.32 -0.68
CA PHE A 143 17.78 31.95 0.42
C PHE A 143 17.82 32.96 1.57
N TRP A 144 16.95 32.79 2.57
CA TRP A 144 16.73 33.78 3.63
C TRP A 144 17.99 34.21 4.39
N MET A 145 18.95 33.32 4.63
CA MET A 145 20.18 33.68 5.34
C MET A 145 21.05 34.64 4.52
N MET A 146 21.06 34.49 3.19
CA MET A 146 21.78 35.40 2.30
C MET A 146 21.15 36.79 2.33
N TYR A 147 19.82 36.90 2.25
CA TYR A 147 19.11 38.17 2.40
C TYR A 147 19.34 38.81 3.78
N PHE A 148 19.27 37.99 4.83
CA PHE A 148 19.51 38.44 6.20
C PHE A 148 20.93 38.98 6.40
N ARG A 149 21.94 38.29 5.85
CA ARG A 149 23.34 38.75 5.87
C ARG A 149 23.53 40.05 5.08
N ASP A 150 22.96 40.13 3.89
CA ASP A 150 23.05 41.32 3.03
C ASP A 150 22.42 42.54 3.75
N TRP A 151 21.26 42.36 4.40
CA TRP A 151 20.62 43.39 5.24
C TRP A 151 21.49 43.84 6.42
N LEU A 152 22.17 42.91 7.09
CA LEU A 152 23.09 43.24 8.19
C LEU A 152 24.33 44.02 7.71
N ASN A 153 24.84 43.71 6.51
CA ASN A 153 25.94 44.45 5.90
C ASN A 153 25.52 45.88 5.55
N ASP A 154 24.33 46.07 4.99
CA ASP A 154 23.78 47.40 4.71
C ASP A 154 23.54 48.20 6.00
N THR A 155 23.11 47.51 7.05
CA THR A 155 22.92 48.07 8.39
C THR A 155 24.23 48.50 9.02
N GLN A 156 25.29 47.69 8.91
CA GLN A 156 26.64 48.05 9.35
C GLN A 156 27.19 49.25 8.56
N THR A 157 26.98 49.29 7.25
CA THR A 157 27.42 50.40 6.40
C THR A 157 26.74 51.71 6.79
N SER A 158 25.44 51.67 7.07
CA SER A 158 24.68 52.83 7.54
C SER A 158 25.17 53.32 8.91
N PHE A 159 25.53 52.40 9.80
CA PHE A 159 26.12 52.72 11.09
C PHE A 159 27.49 53.39 10.96
N ASP A 160 28.36 52.86 10.10
CA ASP A 160 29.70 53.40 9.89
C ASP A 160 29.63 54.82 9.29
N GLN A 161 28.65 55.09 8.41
CA GLN A 161 28.37 56.43 7.88
C GLN A 161 27.85 57.39 8.95
N ASP A 162 26.86 56.98 9.76
CA ASP A 162 26.31 57.80 10.84
C ASP A 162 27.34 58.08 11.93
N TRP A 163 28.25 57.13 12.18
CA TRP A 163 29.36 57.31 13.11
C TRP A 163 30.40 58.30 12.56
N ALA A 164 30.74 58.21 11.27
CA ALA A 164 31.66 59.14 10.62
C ALA A 164 31.15 60.59 10.61
N ASN A 165 29.82 60.77 10.55
CA ASN A 165 29.15 62.06 10.61
C ASN A 165 28.84 62.54 12.04
N GLU A 166 29.30 61.82 13.07
CA GLU A 166 29.06 62.10 14.50
C GLU A 166 27.56 62.11 14.91
N PHE A 167 26.69 61.47 14.12
CA PHE A 167 25.27 61.33 14.46
C PHE A 167 25.02 60.24 15.51
N ILE A 168 25.95 59.29 15.63
CA ILE A 168 25.95 58.25 16.67
C ILE A 168 27.26 58.31 17.43
N THR A 169 27.18 58.28 18.76
CA THR A 169 28.32 58.29 19.69
C THR A 169 28.14 57.21 20.75
N PHE A 170 29.15 57.01 21.61
CA PHE A 170 29.05 56.08 22.74
C PHE A 170 27.95 56.44 23.75
N ALA A 171 27.51 57.71 23.78
CA ALA A 171 26.43 58.16 24.66
C ALA A 171 25.03 57.84 24.09
N GLY A 172 24.92 57.60 22.79
CA GLY A 172 23.66 57.39 22.08
C GLY A 172 23.65 58.05 20.70
N TRP A 173 22.46 58.26 20.15
CA TRP A 173 22.26 58.86 18.83
C TRP A 173 21.54 60.21 18.91
N ASN A 174 21.78 61.06 17.91
CA ASN A 174 21.10 62.35 17.73
C ASN A 174 19.87 62.22 16.80
N GLU A 175 19.05 63.27 16.70
CA GLU A 175 17.88 63.29 15.82
C GLU A 175 18.21 63.22 14.32
N SER A 176 19.46 63.48 13.93
CA SER A 176 19.92 63.37 12.53
C SER A 176 20.38 61.97 12.13
N ALA A 177 20.43 61.00 13.06
CA ALA A 177 20.86 59.64 12.77
C ALA A 177 19.82 58.86 11.95
N SER A 178 20.30 57.97 11.07
CA SER A 178 19.45 57.07 10.29
C SER A 178 18.75 56.07 11.20
N SER A 179 17.49 55.73 10.89
CA SER A 179 16.76 54.67 11.61
C SER A 179 17.50 53.33 11.57
N THR A 180 18.18 53.04 10.45
CA THR A 180 18.96 51.82 10.27
C THR A 180 20.26 51.85 11.09
N GLY A 181 20.93 53.01 11.15
CA GLY A 181 22.11 53.20 12.00
C GLY A 181 21.79 53.06 13.50
N VAL A 182 20.61 53.55 13.93
CA VAL A 182 20.12 53.35 15.30
C VAL A 182 19.86 51.87 15.61
N ILE A 183 19.29 51.11 14.66
CA ILE A 183 19.10 49.65 14.81
C ILE A 183 20.46 48.96 14.95
N ALA A 184 21.44 49.31 14.13
CA ALA A 184 22.78 48.77 14.19
C ALA A 184 23.43 49.04 15.56
N TYR A 185 23.35 50.27 16.07
CA TYR A 185 23.85 50.63 17.40
C TYR A 185 23.17 49.80 18.49
N LYS A 186 21.84 49.66 18.43
CA LYS A 186 21.07 48.82 19.37
C LYS A 186 21.54 47.37 19.33
N LEU A 187 21.75 46.78 18.14
CA LEU A 187 22.25 45.41 17.99
C LEU A 187 23.70 45.24 18.48
N LEU A 188 24.60 46.17 18.15
CA LEU A 188 26.02 46.14 18.53
C LEU A 188 26.23 46.36 20.04
N SER A 189 25.34 47.11 20.68
CA SER A 189 25.40 47.38 22.12
C SER A 189 24.91 46.21 23.00
N GLN A 190 24.27 45.21 22.40
CA GLN A 190 23.75 44.05 23.13
C GLN A 190 24.82 43.00 23.36
N LYS A 191 24.89 42.46 24.59
CA LYS A 191 25.79 41.38 24.96
C LYS A 191 24.99 40.11 25.31
N ASP A 192 25.38 38.99 24.71
CA ASP A 192 24.90 37.63 25.02
C ASP A 192 23.37 37.48 25.16
N ASN A 193 22.92 36.30 25.55
CA ASN A 193 21.56 36.03 26.00
C ASN A 193 21.20 36.72 27.35
N THR A 194 21.99 37.72 27.76
CA THR A 194 21.81 38.49 28.98
C THR A 194 21.10 39.80 28.71
N ASP A 195 20.32 40.28 29.68
CA ASP A 195 19.60 41.55 29.57
C ASP A 195 20.52 42.79 29.78
N VAL A 196 21.83 42.67 29.47
CA VAL A 196 22.84 43.71 29.75
C VAL A 196 23.32 44.35 28.45
N ILE A 197 23.27 45.69 28.42
CA ILE A 197 23.76 46.52 27.32
C ILE A 197 25.16 47.04 27.66
N ASP A 198 26.13 46.81 26.78
CA ASP A 198 27.50 47.32 26.90
C ASP A 198 27.81 48.33 25.77
N LYS A 199 27.50 49.59 26.03
CA LYS A 199 27.70 50.71 25.08
C LYS A 199 29.19 50.94 24.77
N SER A 200 30.11 50.48 25.63
CA SER A 200 31.56 50.71 25.45
C SER A 200 32.18 49.88 24.33
N LYS A 201 31.53 48.78 23.93
CA LYS A 201 32.05 47.79 22.97
C LYS A 201 31.39 47.86 21.59
N VAL A 202 30.59 48.89 21.32
CA VAL A 202 29.89 49.03 20.04
C VAL A 202 30.86 49.02 18.84
N ARG A 203 32.07 49.59 18.98
CA ARG A 203 33.08 49.64 17.91
C ARG A 203 34.02 48.42 17.86
N SER A 204 34.10 47.61 18.92
CA SER A 204 35.01 46.45 18.94
C SER A 204 34.50 45.28 18.08
N TYR A 205 33.34 45.45 17.47
CA TYR A 205 32.43 44.38 17.09
C TYR A 205 31.80 44.73 15.74
N LYS A 206 31.88 43.83 14.76
CA LYS A 206 31.13 43.92 13.48
C LYS A 206 29.91 42.99 13.50
N LEU A 207 28.79 43.41 12.94
CA LEU A 207 27.57 42.58 12.86
C LEU A 207 27.81 41.29 12.05
N VAL A 208 28.48 41.43 10.91
CA VAL A 208 28.95 40.34 10.06
C VAL A 208 30.47 40.37 10.06
N SER A 209 31.08 39.21 10.28
CA SER A 209 32.53 39.05 10.25
C SER A 209 33.04 39.06 8.80
N ASP A 210 34.34 39.29 8.60
CA ASP A 210 34.94 39.42 7.25
C ASP A 210 34.84 38.10 6.43
N ASP A 211 34.62 36.96 7.09
CA ASP A 211 34.34 35.65 6.51
C ASP A 211 32.85 35.42 6.18
N GLY A 212 32.00 36.44 6.30
CA GLY A 212 30.58 36.40 5.92
C GLY A 212 29.67 35.68 6.92
N ILE A 213 30.16 35.41 8.13
CA ILE A 213 29.40 34.78 9.21
C ILE A 213 28.78 35.84 10.09
N ILE A 214 27.49 35.69 10.39
CA ILE A 214 26.76 36.54 11.32
C ILE A 214 27.17 36.16 12.74
N ARG A 215 27.41 37.13 13.62
CA ARG A 215 27.79 36.81 15.00
C ARG A 215 26.72 35.94 15.70
N PRO A 216 27.08 34.76 16.25
CA PRO A 216 26.11 33.84 16.85
C PRO A 216 25.32 34.43 18.03
N GLU A 217 25.97 35.25 18.86
CA GLU A 217 25.38 35.84 20.07
C GLU A 217 24.15 36.74 19.79
N ILE A 218 24.17 37.46 18.67
CA ILE A 218 23.09 38.37 18.27
C ILE A 218 22.14 37.76 17.25
N PHE A 219 22.43 36.55 16.75
CA PHE A 219 21.79 35.96 15.58
C PHE A 219 20.27 36.01 15.67
N TYR A 220 19.70 35.45 16.74
CA TYR A 220 18.25 35.38 16.91
C TYR A 220 17.61 36.74 17.19
N LYS A 221 18.32 37.67 17.85
CA LYS A 221 17.84 39.04 18.09
C LYS A 221 17.78 39.82 16.77
N ALA A 222 18.84 39.74 15.98
CA ALA A 222 18.88 40.33 14.66
C ALA A 222 17.84 39.72 13.72
N LEU A 223 17.59 38.41 13.82
CA LEU A 223 16.58 37.72 13.02
C LEU A 223 15.17 38.25 13.28
N THR A 224 14.80 38.49 14.54
CA THR A 224 13.46 39.03 14.84
C THR A 224 13.30 40.47 14.37
N ILE A 225 14.36 41.30 14.43
CA ILE A 225 14.34 42.65 13.84
C ILE A 225 14.22 42.58 12.32
N TRP A 226 14.98 41.68 11.67
CA TRP A 226 14.97 41.55 10.22
C TRP A 226 13.57 41.21 9.68
N VAL A 227 12.88 40.25 10.31
CA VAL A 227 11.52 39.86 9.91
C VAL A 227 10.51 41.02 10.03
N ASP A 228 10.69 41.92 11.01
CA ASP A 228 9.82 43.09 11.22
C ASP A 228 10.19 44.28 10.31
N ARG A 229 11.49 44.55 10.14
CA ARG A 229 11.99 45.76 9.47
C ARG A 229 12.20 45.60 7.97
N ASP A 230 12.67 44.44 7.53
CA ASP A 230 12.89 44.13 6.12
C ASP A 230 11.83 43.15 5.62
N VAL A 231 10.58 43.65 5.62
CA VAL A 231 9.40 42.89 5.18
C VAL A 231 9.58 42.40 3.74
N LEU A 232 10.26 43.17 2.89
CA LEU A 232 10.51 42.79 1.50
C LEU A 232 11.53 41.65 1.41
N GLY A 233 12.70 41.76 2.04
CA GLY A 233 13.69 40.69 2.03
C GLY A 233 13.14 39.39 2.63
N TYR A 234 12.37 39.48 3.71
CA TYR A 234 11.67 38.34 4.29
C TYR A 234 10.64 37.73 3.33
N ALA A 235 9.77 38.56 2.73
CA ALA A 235 8.75 38.09 1.78
C ALA A 235 9.36 37.46 0.52
N PHE A 236 10.44 38.03 -0.04
CA PHE A 236 11.16 37.48 -1.19
C PHE A 236 11.84 36.15 -0.87
N SER A 237 12.37 36.00 0.34
CA SER A 237 12.98 34.73 0.76
C SER A 237 11.97 33.58 0.87
N GLN A 238 10.67 33.92 1.03
CA GLN A 238 9.59 32.97 1.28
C GLN A 238 9.89 31.98 2.42
N ALA A 239 10.80 32.37 3.34
CA ALA A 239 11.11 31.57 4.50
C ALA A 239 9.97 31.75 5.50
N ASN A 240 9.35 30.65 5.91
CA ASN A 240 8.22 30.68 6.82
C ASN A 240 8.69 30.71 8.28
N ILE A 241 9.51 31.72 8.63
CA ILE A 241 10.10 31.88 9.96
C ILE A 241 9.20 32.83 10.75
N LYS A 242 8.44 32.29 11.70
CA LYS A 242 7.58 33.10 12.59
C LYS A 242 8.21 33.18 13.99
N PRO A 243 9.12 34.13 14.25
CA PRO A 243 9.53 34.39 15.61
C PRO A 243 8.33 34.94 16.41
N GLU A 244 8.12 34.48 17.64
CA GLU A 244 7.17 35.14 18.54
C GLU A 244 7.71 36.55 18.82
N THR A 245 6.93 37.57 18.48
CA THR A 245 7.31 38.97 18.69
C THR A 245 7.42 39.22 20.18
N VAL A 246 8.64 39.50 20.65
CA VAL A 246 8.84 40.11 21.97
C VAL A 246 8.38 41.56 21.84
N ASP A 247 7.68 42.09 22.85
CA ASP A 247 7.29 43.51 22.98
C ASP A 247 8.52 44.43 22.83
N TRP A 248 8.88 44.72 21.59
CA TRP A 248 9.92 45.66 21.22
C TRP A 248 9.23 46.93 20.78
N SER A 249 9.32 47.98 21.61
CA SER A 249 8.94 49.32 21.17
C SER A 249 10.00 49.83 20.22
N ASN A 250 9.57 50.08 18.99
CA ASN A 250 10.42 50.40 17.87
C ASN A 250 10.62 51.92 17.70
N ASP A 251 10.41 52.65 18.78
CA ASP A 251 10.45 54.10 18.77
C ASP A 251 11.89 54.60 18.68
N ARG A 252 12.10 55.51 17.73
CA ARG A 252 13.39 56.24 17.56
C ARG A 252 13.72 57.11 18.77
N THR A 253 12.67 57.53 19.48
CA THR A 253 12.67 58.50 20.57
C THR A 253 13.08 57.91 21.91
N SER A 254 12.93 56.59 22.12
CA SER A 254 13.38 55.96 23.36
C SER A 254 14.83 55.51 23.25
N GLN A 255 15.71 56.18 24.00
CA GLN A 255 16.99 55.60 24.40
C GLN A 255 16.70 54.55 25.49
N ASP A 256 15.98 53.50 25.12
CA ASP A 256 15.62 52.43 26.05
C ASP A 256 16.89 51.67 26.47
N ASP A 257 17.16 51.65 27.77
CA ASP A 257 18.22 50.84 28.38
C ASP A 257 17.78 49.37 28.61
N LYS A 258 16.62 48.97 28.08
CA LYS A 258 16.14 47.59 28.16
C LYS A 258 16.76 46.74 27.07
N ALA A 259 17.48 45.71 27.47
CA ALA A 259 18.01 44.73 26.54
C ALA A 259 16.89 43.95 25.85
N MET A 260 17.14 43.62 24.59
CA MET A 260 16.25 42.83 23.78
C MET A 260 16.30 41.36 24.21
N LYS A 261 15.14 40.78 24.51
CA LYS A 261 15.04 39.35 24.78
C LYS A 261 15.09 38.59 23.45
N ALA A 262 16.03 37.65 23.35
CA ALA A 262 16.09 36.74 22.21
C ALA A 262 15.14 35.55 22.45
N PHE A 263 14.54 35.05 21.38
CA PHE A 263 13.99 33.69 21.40
C PHE A 263 14.98 32.74 20.73
N VAL A 264 15.28 31.62 21.38
CA VAL A 264 15.97 30.49 20.74
C VAL A 264 14.90 29.72 19.94
N LEU A 265 15.03 29.63 18.60
CA LEU A 265 14.22 28.69 17.81
C LEU A 265 14.19 27.35 18.55
N CYS A 266 13.00 26.91 18.95
CA CYS A 266 12.78 26.00 20.09
C CYS A 266 13.70 24.76 20.06
N SER A 267 14.81 24.75 20.81
CA SER A 267 15.71 23.59 20.87
C SER A 267 15.35 22.59 21.98
N LYS A 268 14.39 22.86 22.87
CA LYS A 268 13.94 21.87 23.86
C LYS A 268 12.49 22.08 24.31
N ARG A 269 11.54 21.37 23.69
CA ARG A 269 10.39 20.87 24.45
C ARG A 269 10.76 19.46 24.91
N LYS A 270 10.96 19.30 26.23
CA LYS A 270 11.17 18.01 26.88
C LYS A 270 10.23 16.96 26.28
N GLU A 271 10.81 15.87 25.78
CA GLU A 271 10.10 14.66 25.42
C GLU A 271 9.14 14.29 26.57
N VAL A 272 7.85 14.30 26.27
CA VAL A 272 6.91 13.51 27.05
C VAL A 272 7.20 12.08 26.64
N SER A 273 7.81 11.31 27.54
CA SER A 273 8.03 9.87 27.43
C SER A 273 6.80 9.17 26.86
N MET A 274 6.82 8.88 25.56
CA MET A 274 5.95 7.89 24.92
C MET A 274 6.78 6.67 24.50
N LEU A 275 7.90 6.43 25.19
CA LEU A 275 8.72 5.23 25.08
C LEU A 275 8.37 4.27 26.23
N HIS A 276 7.17 3.68 26.19
CA HIS A 276 6.82 2.48 26.96
C HIS A 276 5.56 1.81 26.39
N PHE A 277 5.46 1.68 25.06
CA PHE A 277 4.45 0.79 24.45
C PHE A 277 4.90 0.23 23.10
N VAL A 278 6.21 -0.05 22.94
CA VAL A 278 6.70 -0.88 21.82
C VAL A 278 6.71 -2.33 22.28
N GLY A 279 5.51 -2.89 22.35
CA GLY A 279 5.28 -4.28 22.67
C GLY A 279 3.87 -4.63 22.23
N ILE A 280 3.78 -5.26 21.05
CA ILE A 280 2.60 -5.87 20.42
C ILE A 280 1.86 -4.98 19.39
N CYS A 281 1.62 -5.57 18.21
CA CYS A 281 0.81 -5.13 17.06
C CYS A 281 1.43 -4.24 15.96
N ASN A 282 1.97 -4.90 14.93
CA ASN A 282 2.36 -4.32 13.64
C ASN A 282 1.20 -3.71 12.81
N VAL A 283 -0.06 -3.86 13.24
CA VAL A 283 -1.24 -3.29 12.55
C VAL A 283 -1.53 -1.84 13.01
N LEU A 284 -1.06 -1.44 14.21
CA LEU A 284 -1.32 -0.10 14.76
C LEU A 284 -0.36 0.99 14.24
N LYS A 285 0.73 0.62 13.55
CA LYS A 285 1.68 1.57 12.95
C LYS A 285 1.00 2.52 11.93
N CYS A 286 -0.04 2.06 11.22
CA CYS A 286 -0.81 2.92 10.33
C CYS A 286 -1.65 3.97 11.07
N PHE A 287 -2.16 3.65 12.27
CA PHE A 287 -2.96 4.60 13.06
C PHE A 287 -2.09 5.64 13.78
N VAL A 288 -0.90 5.25 14.26
CA VAL A 288 0.08 6.16 14.88
C VAL A 288 0.74 7.08 13.83
N SER A 289 0.85 6.64 12.58
CA SER A 289 1.29 7.50 11.46
C SER A 289 0.37 8.70 11.25
N SER A 290 -0.95 8.53 11.38
CA SER A 290 -1.93 9.62 11.23
C SER A 290 -1.82 10.69 12.33
N CYS A 291 -1.55 10.27 13.58
CA CYS A 291 -1.33 11.20 14.70
C CYS A 291 0.02 11.93 14.62
N SER A 292 1.06 11.25 14.11
CA SER A 292 2.35 11.86 13.79
C SER A 292 2.23 12.86 12.64
N PHE A 293 1.38 12.59 11.65
CA PHE A 293 1.11 13.48 10.52
C PHE A 293 0.47 14.79 10.96
N GLN A 294 -0.50 14.75 11.89
CA GLN A 294 -1.14 15.96 12.42
C GLN A 294 -0.18 16.82 13.25
N PHE A 295 0.77 16.21 13.97
CA PHE A 295 1.80 16.93 14.72
C PHE A 295 2.90 17.50 13.81
N LEU A 296 3.29 16.77 12.76
CA LEU A 296 4.18 17.23 11.69
C LEU A 296 3.59 18.45 10.95
N LEU A 297 2.29 18.44 10.65
CA LEU A 297 1.62 19.56 9.99
C LEU A 297 1.61 20.84 10.84
N LEU A 298 1.53 20.73 12.17
CA LEU A 298 1.61 21.88 13.07
C LEU A 298 3.06 22.39 13.26
N SER A 299 4.05 21.49 13.29
CA SER A 299 5.48 21.84 13.30
C SER A 299 5.93 22.48 11.96
N GLN A 300 5.36 22.03 10.83
CA GLN A 300 5.67 22.54 9.48
C GLN A 300 5.43 24.05 9.32
N SER A 301 4.57 24.64 10.16
CA SER A 301 4.25 26.07 10.12
C SER A 301 5.33 26.96 10.76
N ARG A 302 6.32 26.41 11.45
CA ARG A 302 7.35 27.19 12.18
C ARG A 302 8.79 26.95 11.74
N SER A 303 9.02 25.94 10.90
CA SER A 303 10.35 25.62 10.37
C SER A 303 10.78 26.53 9.22
N PRO A 304 12.04 26.99 9.20
CA PRO A 304 12.61 27.69 8.05
C PRO A 304 12.56 26.82 6.79
N LYS A 305 12.27 27.46 5.65
CA LYS A 305 12.18 26.83 4.33
C LYS A 305 13.19 27.47 3.38
N ILE A 306 13.86 26.65 2.59
CA ILE A 306 14.71 27.07 1.47
C ILE A 306 13.97 26.67 0.19
N ASN A 307 13.49 27.66 -0.56
CA ASN A 307 12.66 27.42 -1.73
C ASN A 307 13.51 27.34 -3.00
N PHE A 308 13.22 26.34 -3.81
CA PHE A 308 13.80 26.08 -5.12
C PHE A 308 12.68 25.86 -6.12
N ASN A 309 13.01 26.11 -7.38
CA ASN A 309 12.12 25.81 -8.48
C ASN A 309 12.79 24.81 -9.39
N ILE A 310 12.01 23.82 -9.85
CA ILE A 310 12.51 22.69 -10.63
C ILE A 310 11.88 22.72 -12.01
N ILE A 311 12.68 22.45 -13.04
CA ILE A 311 12.27 22.41 -14.44
C ILE A 311 12.67 21.11 -15.13
N GLY A 312 12.03 20.85 -16.27
CA GLY A 312 12.43 19.77 -17.17
C GLY A 312 11.97 18.38 -16.72
N LEU A 313 11.05 18.29 -15.74
CA LEU A 313 10.45 17.02 -15.33
C LEU A 313 9.25 16.71 -16.22
N ARG A 314 9.35 15.69 -17.07
CA ARG A 314 8.25 15.28 -17.95
C ARG A 314 7.82 13.84 -17.70
N GLU A 315 8.79 12.95 -17.56
CA GLU A 315 8.52 11.53 -17.33
C GLU A 315 8.65 11.18 -15.84
N THR A 316 7.92 10.14 -15.40
CA THR A 316 8.04 9.58 -14.05
C THR A 316 9.49 9.25 -13.67
N LYS A 317 10.30 8.82 -14.64
CA LYS A 317 11.72 8.51 -14.45
C LYS A 317 12.51 9.75 -14.01
N ASP A 318 12.21 10.93 -14.56
CA ASP A 318 12.85 12.19 -14.19
C ASP A 318 12.48 12.57 -12.76
N PHE A 319 11.20 12.44 -12.38
CA PHE A 319 10.75 12.68 -11.01
C PHE A 319 11.42 11.75 -10.01
N VAL A 320 11.48 10.45 -10.31
CA VAL A 320 12.12 9.45 -9.43
C VAL A 320 13.62 9.72 -9.29
N LYS A 321 14.30 10.10 -10.37
CA LYS A 321 15.72 10.45 -10.34
C LYS A 321 15.96 11.69 -9.47
N LEU A 322 15.24 12.77 -9.72
CA LEU A 322 15.31 13.99 -8.92
C LEU A 322 15.09 13.73 -7.43
N ILE A 323 14.05 12.96 -7.08
CA ILE A 323 13.74 12.69 -5.68
C ILE A 323 14.89 11.92 -5.03
N LYS A 324 15.51 10.95 -5.72
CA LYS A 324 16.68 10.23 -5.23
C LYS A 324 17.87 11.15 -5.01
N ASP A 325 18.21 11.98 -6.00
CA ASP A 325 19.35 12.90 -5.93
C ASP A 325 19.17 13.91 -4.78
N VAL A 326 17.96 14.48 -4.63
CA VAL A 326 17.64 15.42 -3.54
C VAL A 326 17.64 14.72 -2.18
N ARG A 327 17.11 13.49 -2.08
CA ARG A 327 17.11 12.71 -0.84
C ARG A 327 18.53 12.34 -0.42
N GLU A 328 19.41 11.98 -1.35
CA GLU A 328 20.80 11.66 -1.06
C GLU A 328 21.54 12.85 -0.42
N ILE A 329 21.39 14.05 -0.98
CA ILE A 329 21.95 15.28 -0.39
C ILE A 329 21.30 15.58 0.96
N SER A 330 19.97 15.49 1.05
CA SER A 330 19.21 15.71 2.29
C SER A 330 19.69 14.79 3.42
N ASP A 331 19.82 13.50 3.15
CA ASP A 331 20.16 12.48 4.14
C ASP A 331 21.63 12.62 4.58
N LYS A 332 22.55 12.91 3.65
CA LYS A 332 23.96 13.23 3.95
C LYS A 332 24.08 14.37 4.97
N TYR A 333 23.38 15.49 4.76
CA TYR A 333 23.40 16.60 5.71
C TYR A 333 22.63 16.32 6.99
N SER A 334 21.63 15.44 6.94
CA SER A 334 20.94 14.98 8.15
C SER A 334 21.87 14.17 9.06
N GLU A 335 22.77 13.36 8.49
CA GLU A 335 23.81 12.64 9.22
C GLU A 335 24.88 13.59 9.81
N ASP A 336 25.23 14.66 9.08
CA ASP A 336 26.14 15.73 9.55
C ASP A 336 25.50 16.65 10.63
N GLY A 337 24.27 16.34 11.05
CA GLY A 337 23.59 17.01 12.15
C GLY A 337 22.79 18.25 11.75
N LEU A 338 22.41 18.40 10.47
CA LEU A 338 21.37 19.31 9.97
C LEU A 338 20.10 18.50 9.64
N PRO A 339 19.19 18.27 10.61
CA PRO A 339 17.95 17.55 10.35
C PRO A 339 17.11 18.33 9.33
N ASN A 340 16.87 17.72 8.17
CA ASN A 340 16.21 18.36 7.04
C ASN A 340 15.36 17.35 6.25
N TYR A 341 14.40 17.85 5.47
CA TYR A 341 13.67 17.04 4.50
C TYR A 341 13.17 17.87 3.31
N PRO A 342 13.11 17.29 2.11
CA PRO A 342 12.51 17.93 0.95
C PRO A 342 10.98 17.89 1.03
N SER A 343 10.35 18.95 0.53
CA SER A 343 8.90 19.12 0.45
C SER A 343 8.52 19.71 -0.90
N GLY A 344 7.40 19.28 -1.45
CA GLY A 344 6.91 19.77 -2.74
C GLY A 344 5.98 18.76 -3.39
N VAL A 345 5.25 19.20 -4.40
CA VAL A 345 4.32 18.35 -5.16
C VAL A 345 5.02 17.09 -5.73
N PRO A 346 6.24 17.17 -6.30
CA PRO A 346 6.98 15.99 -6.75
C PRO A 346 7.18 14.95 -5.65
N PHE A 347 7.62 15.37 -4.47
CA PHE A 347 7.91 14.48 -3.34
C PHE A 347 6.65 13.85 -2.78
N THR A 348 5.54 14.59 -2.71
CA THR A 348 4.28 14.06 -2.17
C THR A 348 3.66 12.98 -3.07
N PHE A 349 3.70 13.14 -4.40
CA PHE A 349 3.00 12.23 -5.30
C PHE A 349 3.89 11.17 -5.96
N TRP A 350 5.15 11.49 -6.27
CA TRP A 350 6.03 10.57 -7.02
C TRP A 350 6.95 9.71 -6.15
N GLU A 351 7.07 9.99 -4.84
CA GLU A 351 7.92 9.21 -3.93
C GLU A 351 7.49 7.73 -3.84
N GLN A 352 6.20 7.43 -4.05
CA GLN A 352 5.69 6.05 -4.08
C GLN A 352 6.34 5.19 -5.19
N TYR A 353 6.73 5.77 -6.32
CA TYR A 353 7.28 5.02 -7.46
C TYR A 353 8.70 4.51 -7.22
N ILE A 354 9.43 5.07 -6.24
CA ILE A 354 10.77 4.59 -5.87
C ILE A 354 10.73 3.14 -5.40
N TRP A 355 9.71 2.79 -4.62
CA TRP A 355 9.59 1.48 -3.96
C TRP A 355 8.57 0.57 -4.65
N LEU A 356 7.70 1.11 -5.51
CA LEU A 356 6.56 0.42 -6.09
C LEU A 356 6.93 -0.93 -6.72
N GLY A 357 7.87 -0.95 -7.66
CA GLY A 357 8.24 -2.19 -8.37
C GLY A 357 8.74 -3.29 -7.43
N ARG A 358 9.60 -2.95 -6.45
CA ARG A 358 10.10 -3.91 -5.45
C ARG A 358 8.98 -4.42 -4.54
N GLN A 359 8.09 -3.54 -4.09
CA GLN A 359 6.99 -3.92 -3.20
C GLN A 359 5.96 -4.82 -3.90
N ILE A 360 5.67 -4.57 -5.17
CA ILE A 360 4.76 -5.42 -5.96
C ILE A 360 5.34 -6.83 -6.14
N LEU A 361 6.63 -6.95 -6.47
CA LEU A 361 7.27 -8.26 -6.61
C LEU A 361 7.23 -9.05 -5.30
N ILE A 362 7.48 -8.38 -4.16
CA ILE A 362 7.36 -8.99 -2.83
C ILE A 362 5.90 -9.40 -2.55
N ALA A 363 4.94 -8.53 -2.83
CA ALA A 363 3.52 -8.80 -2.60
C ALA A 363 3.01 -9.99 -3.44
N ILE A 364 3.37 -10.05 -4.73
CA ILE A 364 3.02 -11.18 -5.61
C ILE A 364 3.67 -12.46 -5.09
N SER A 365 4.94 -12.43 -4.70
CA SER A 365 5.65 -13.59 -4.16
C SER A 365 4.99 -14.13 -2.88
N ILE A 366 4.58 -13.23 -1.97
CA ILE A 366 3.83 -13.60 -0.76
C ILE A 366 2.47 -14.18 -1.13
N SER A 367 1.73 -13.57 -2.06
CA SER A 367 0.41 -14.05 -2.46
C SER A 367 0.46 -15.45 -3.09
N LEU A 368 1.46 -15.73 -3.94
CA LEU A 368 1.70 -17.06 -4.51
C LEU A 368 2.09 -18.09 -3.44
N ALA A 369 2.92 -17.70 -2.47
CA ALA A 369 3.31 -18.59 -1.36
C ALA A 369 2.10 -18.94 -0.46
N VAL A 370 1.25 -17.97 -0.15
CA VAL A 370 0.02 -18.21 0.61
C VAL A 370 -0.95 -19.09 -0.19
N SER A 371 -1.12 -18.84 -1.49
CA SER A 371 -1.91 -19.72 -2.36
C SER A 371 -1.35 -21.13 -2.42
N PHE A 372 -0.03 -21.32 -2.44
CA PHE A 372 0.60 -22.65 -2.37
C PHE A 372 0.22 -23.38 -1.07
N LEU A 373 0.37 -22.72 0.08
CA LEU A 373 0.04 -23.31 1.38
C LEU A 373 -1.46 -23.63 1.50
N ALA A 374 -2.32 -22.74 1.02
CA ALA A 374 -3.77 -22.94 1.01
C ALA A 374 -4.16 -24.13 0.12
N MET A 375 -3.62 -24.21 -1.10
CA MET A 375 -3.90 -25.31 -2.03
C MET A 375 -3.32 -26.63 -1.54
N ALA A 376 -2.12 -26.63 -0.94
CA ALA A 376 -1.53 -27.82 -0.34
C ALA A 376 -2.39 -28.37 0.80
N GLY A 377 -2.91 -27.48 1.66
CA GLY A 377 -3.82 -27.86 2.75
C GLY A 377 -5.18 -28.36 2.27
N MET A 378 -5.78 -27.69 1.27
CA MET A 378 -7.11 -28.04 0.75
C MET A 378 -7.09 -29.32 -0.09
N LEU A 379 -6.06 -29.54 -0.91
CA LEU A 379 -5.98 -30.68 -1.84
C LEU A 379 -5.24 -31.89 -1.23
N PHE A 380 -4.59 -31.73 -0.07
CA PHE A 380 -3.72 -32.74 0.57
C PHE A 380 -2.66 -33.35 -0.38
N ASN A 381 -2.27 -32.60 -1.42
CA ASN A 381 -1.32 -33.04 -2.44
C ASN A 381 -0.40 -31.90 -2.86
N LEU A 382 0.86 -31.98 -2.41
CA LEU A 382 1.89 -30.95 -2.65
C LEU A 382 2.23 -30.79 -4.15
N TRP A 383 2.18 -31.89 -4.91
CA TRP A 383 2.51 -31.87 -6.33
C TRP A 383 1.41 -31.18 -7.16
N ALA A 384 0.14 -31.47 -6.85
CA ALA A 384 -0.99 -30.77 -7.44
C ALA A 384 -0.96 -29.26 -7.12
N ALA A 385 -0.69 -28.90 -5.86
CA ALA A 385 -0.56 -27.52 -5.43
C ALA A 385 0.59 -26.79 -6.17
N ALA A 386 1.73 -27.45 -6.37
CA ALA A 386 2.85 -26.88 -7.13
C ALA A 386 2.48 -26.63 -8.60
N ILE A 387 1.75 -27.53 -9.25
CA ILE A 387 1.26 -27.36 -10.63
C ILE A 387 0.32 -26.14 -10.72
N ILE A 388 -0.63 -26.01 -9.78
CA ILE A 388 -1.55 -24.85 -9.76
C ILE A 388 -0.76 -23.56 -9.63
N VAL A 389 0.16 -23.47 -8.67
CA VAL A 389 0.95 -22.24 -8.43
C VAL A 389 1.84 -21.89 -9.62
N PHE A 390 2.37 -22.88 -10.33
CA PHE A 390 3.07 -22.65 -11.59
C PHE A 390 2.16 -22.01 -12.65
N VAL A 391 0.92 -22.50 -12.80
CA VAL A 391 -0.06 -21.90 -13.71
C VAL A 391 -0.47 -20.49 -13.24
N LEU A 392 -0.62 -20.25 -11.94
CA LEU A 392 -0.91 -18.91 -11.40
C LEU A 392 0.23 -17.93 -11.69
N LEU A 393 1.48 -18.36 -11.55
CA LEU A 393 2.66 -17.55 -11.91
C LEU A 393 2.67 -17.24 -13.42
N MET A 394 2.29 -18.20 -14.26
CA MET A 394 2.18 -17.98 -15.69
C MET A 394 1.10 -16.93 -16.02
N ILE A 395 -0.09 -17.05 -15.42
CA ILE A 395 -1.17 -16.06 -15.57
C ILE A 395 -0.71 -14.67 -15.14
N THR A 396 -0.02 -14.53 -14.00
CA THR A 396 0.41 -13.21 -13.52
C THR A 396 1.43 -12.56 -14.45
N VAL A 397 2.38 -13.34 -14.99
CA VAL A 397 3.36 -12.86 -15.98
C VAL A 397 2.68 -12.48 -17.30
N GLU A 398 1.71 -13.26 -17.76
CA GLU A 398 0.96 -12.95 -19.00
C GLU A 398 0.11 -11.68 -18.86
N VAL A 399 -0.56 -11.48 -17.72
CA VAL A 399 -1.34 -10.26 -17.45
C VAL A 399 -0.40 -9.04 -17.32
N TYR A 400 0.73 -9.18 -16.64
CA TYR A 400 1.74 -8.13 -16.55
C TYR A 400 2.35 -7.78 -17.93
N GLY A 401 2.55 -8.79 -18.77
CA GLY A 401 3.00 -8.60 -20.14
C GLY A 401 1.99 -7.91 -21.04
N PHE A 402 0.71 -8.31 -20.93
CA PHE A 402 -0.39 -7.65 -21.64
C PHE A 402 -0.47 -6.16 -21.29
N MET A 403 -0.28 -5.82 -20.01
CA MET A 403 -0.25 -4.43 -19.55
C MET A 403 0.80 -3.60 -20.31
N GLY A 404 2.01 -4.13 -20.50
CA GLY A 404 3.05 -3.45 -21.29
C GLY A 404 2.70 -3.31 -22.77
N LEU A 405 2.16 -4.36 -23.40
CA LEU A 405 1.75 -4.33 -24.81
C LEU A 405 0.56 -3.39 -25.07
N ALA A 406 -0.32 -3.23 -24.09
CA ALA A 406 -1.44 -2.29 -24.15
C ALA A 406 -1.01 -0.82 -23.87
N GLY A 407 0.26 -0.59 -23.56
CA GLY A 407 0.78 0.74 -23.20
C GLY A 407 0.22 1.27 -21.88
N ILE A 408 -0.16 0.37 -20.96
CA ILE A 408 -0.69 0.74 -19.65
C ILE A 408 0.47 0.90 -18.68
N LYS A 409 0.59 2.09 -18.09
CA LYS A 409 1.67 2.41 -17.16
C LYS A 409 1.46 1.74 -15.80
N LEU A 410 2.54 1.34 -15.14
CA LEU A 410 2.51 0.76 -13.81
C LEU A 410 2.28 1.84 -12.75
N SER A 411 1.12 1.77 -12.11
CA SER A 411 0.78 2.56 -10.93
C SER A 411 0.21 1.67 -9.83
N ALA A 412 -0.16 2.25 -8.70
CA ALA A 412 -0.77 1.50 -7.60
C ALA A 412 -2.05 0.74 -8.00
N VAL A 413 -2.77 1.19 -9.03
CA VAL A 413 -4.02 0.55 -9.46
C VAL A 413 -3.77 -0.75 -10.23
N PRO A 414 -3.03 -0.79 -11.36
CA PRO A 414 -2.65 -2.05 -11.99
C PRO A 414 -1.90 -3.00 -11.07
N ALA A 415 -1.10 -2.47 -10.13
CA ALA A 415 -0.43 -3.27 -9.12
C ALA A 415 -1.40 -4.13 -8.29
N VAL A 416 -2.52 -3.55 -7.86
CA VAL A 416 -3.58 -4.29 -7.15
C VAL A 416 -4.25 -5.30 -8.07
N THR A 417 -4.49 -4.95 -9.34
CA THR A 417 -5.05 -5.90 -10.33
C THR A 417 -4.12 -7.10 -10.57
N LEU A 418 -2.80 -6.92 -10.54
CA LEU A 418 -1.84 -8.03 -10.62
C LEU A 418 -1.93 -8.94 -9.40
N ILE A 419 -2.10 -8.39 -8.19
CA ILE A 419 -2.33 -9.21 -6.99
C ILE A 419 -3.68 -9.93 -7.08
N LEU A 420 -4.72 -9.24 -7.55
CA LEU A 420 -6.05 -9.81 -7.81
C LEU A 420 -5.99 -10.97 -8.82
N SER A 421 -5.07 -10.92 -9.79
CA SER A 421 -4.91 -11.98 -10.78
C SER A 421 -4.59 -13.34 -10.17
N VAL A 422 -3.85 -13.37 -9.05
CA VAL A 422 -3.57 -14.61 -8.32
C VAL A 422 -4.86 -15.18 -7.71
N GLY A 423 -5.71 -14.31 -7.14
CA GLY A 423 -6.98 -14.73 -6.54
C GLY A 423 -7.99 -15.22 -7.58
N VAL A 424 -8.20 -14.46 -8.65
CA VAL A 424 -9.09 -14.84 -9.76
C VAL A 424 -8.56 -16.08 -10.49
N GLY A 425 -7.24 -16.22 -10.65
CA GLY A 425 -6.63 -17.41 -11.23
C GLY A 425 -6.88 -18.68 -10.41
N VAL A 426 -6.96 -18.59 -9.07
CA VAL A 426 -7.26 -19.74 -8.20
C VAL A 426 -8.66 -20.29 -8.51
N GLU A 427 -9.64 -19.43 -8.73
CA GLU A 427 -11.01 -19.84 -9.08
C GLU A 427 -11.03 -20.73 -10.33
N PHE A 428 -10.34 -20.32 -11.39
CA PHE A 428 -10.29 -21.08 -12.64
C PHE A 428 -9.48 -22.39 -12.55
N THR A 429 -8.50 -22.48 -11.64
CA THR A 429 -7.55 -23.61 -11.59
C THR A 429 -7.93 -24.67 -10.54
N VAL A 430 -8.48 -24.28 -9.39
CA VAL A 430 -8.76 -25.20 -8.28
C VAL A 430 -9.87 -26.20 -8.61
N HIS A 431 -10.96 -25.75 -9.24
CA HIS A 431 -12.09 -26.63 -9.59
C HIS A 431 -11.66 -27.73 -10.57
N MET A 432 -10.87 -27.37 -11.58
CA MET A 432 -10.29 -28.31 -12.53
C MET A 432 -9.37 -29.33 -11.85
N CYS A 433 -8.47 -28.86 -10.98
CA CYS A 433 -7.55 -29.75 -10.28
C CYS A 433 -8.29 -30.68 -9.29
N MET A 434 -9.26 -30.17 -8.55
CA MET A 434 -10.06 -30.97 -7.62
C MET A 434 -10.85 -32.05 -8.36
N ALA A 435 -11.49 -31.72 -9.48
CA ALA A 435 -12.19 -32.71 -10.31
C ALA A 435 -11.23 -33.76 -10.89
N PHE A 436 -10.02 -33.37 -11.29
CA PHE A 436 -8.99 -34.30 -11.75
C PHE A 436 -8.53 -35.28 -10.67
N LEU A 437 -8.35 -34.81 -9.43
CA LEU A 437 -7.92 -35.65 -8.30
C LEU A 437 -8.95 -36.72 -7.93
N HIS A 438 -10.24 -36.41 -8.03
CA HIS A 438 -11.34 -37.33 -7.72
C HIS A 438 -11.75 -38.23 -8.91
N ALA A 439 -11.37 -37.87 -10.13
CA ALA A 439 -11.68 -38.69 -11.29
C ALA A 439 -10.89 -40.01 -11.28
N HIS A 440 -11.55 -41.09 -11.70
CA HIS A 440 -10.96 -42.43 -11.84
C HIS A 440 -10.54 -42.74 -13.28
N GLY A 441 -9.44 -43.48 -13.44
CA GLY A 441 -8.92 -43.97 -14.73
C GLY A 441 -7.49 -43.52 -15.02
N ASP A 442 -7.05 -43.69 -16.27
CA ASP A 442 -5.78 -43.15 -16.75
C ASP A 442 -5.77 -41.61 -16.72
N ARG A 443 -4.58 -40.96 -16.70
CA ARG A 443 -4.45 -39.50 -16.69
C ARG A 443 -5.26 -38.81 -17.79
N ASN A 444 -5.35 -39.42 -18.97
CA ASN A 444 -6.15 -38.90 -20.08
C ASN A 444 -7.66 -38.98 -19.83
N GLN A 445 -8.12 -40.10 -19.27
CA GLN A 445 -9.53 -40.31 -18.92
C GLN A 445 -9.94 -39.43 -17.75
N ARG A 446 -9.07 -39.28 -16.76
CA ARG A 446 -9.26 -38.38 -15.61
C ARG A 446 -9.39 -36.92 -16.05
N MET A 447 -8.54 -36.48 -16.96
CA MET A 447 -8.61 -35.14 -17.55
C MET A 447 -9.93 -34.91 -18.29
N GLN A 448 -10.40 -35.89 -19.10
CA GLN A 448 -11.68 -35.76 -19.80
C GLN A 448 -12.87 -35.72 -18.83
N LYS A 449 -12.92 -36.63 -17.85
CA LYS A 449 -13.97 -36.64 -16.82
C LYS A 449 -13.98 -35.34 -16.01
N ALA A 450 -12.80 -34.82 -15.67
CA ALA A 450 -12.68 -33.56 -14.95
C ALA A 450 -13.26 -32.40 -15.76
N ILE A 451 -12.83 -32.23 -17.02
CA ILE A 451 -13.33 -31.21 -17.93
C ILE A 451 -14.85 -31.31 -18.08
N GLU A 452 -15.38 -32.52 -18.29
CA GLU A 452 -16.83 -32.74 -18.41
C GLU A 452 -17.60 -32.15 -17.23
N HIS A 453 -17.14 -32.34 -15.99
CA HIS A 453 -17.87 -31.83 -14.83
C HIS A 453 -17.69 -30.33 -14.57
N VAL A 454 -16.54 -29.76 -14.92
CA VAL A 454 -16.17 -28.38 -14.50
C VAL A 454 -16.26 -27.35 -15.61
N PHE A 455 -16.41 -27.75 -16.87
CA PHE A 455 -16.41 -26.82 -18.00
C PHE A 455 -17.54 -25.79 -17.91
N VAL A 456 -18.78 -26.24 -17.68
CA VAL A 456 -19.95 -25.35 -17.63
C VAL A 456 -19.86 -24.33 -16.48
N PRO A 457 -19.63 -24.74 -15.21
CA PRO A 457 -19.52 -23.78 -14.11
C PRO A 457 -18.40 -22.75 -14.30
N ILE A 458 -17.24 -23.15 -14.84
CA ILE A 458 -16.11 -22.23 -15.04
C ILE A 458 -16.41 -21.22 -16.15
N VAL A 459 -17.01 -21.66 -17.26
CA VAL A 459 -17.39 -20.76 -18.36
C VAL A 459 -18.48 -19.79 -17.91
N ASP A 460 -19.51 -20.27 -17.22
CA ASP A 460 -20.57 -19.41 -16.69
C ASP A 460 -20.03 -18.41 -15.65
N GLY A 461 -19.08 -18.85 -14.82
CA GLY A 461 -18.32 -17.98 -13.90
C GLY A 461 -17.59 -16.87 -14.66
N ALA A 462 -16.78 -17.21 -15.66
CA ALA A 462 -16.06 -16.24 -16.48
C ALA A 462 -16.99 -15.26 -17.20
N ILE A 463 -18.12 -15.73 -17.75
CA ILE A 463 -19.12 -14.87 -18.40
C ILE A 463 -19.75 -13.92 -17.37
N SER A 464 -20.07 -14.40 -16.17
CA SER A 464 -20.65 -13.57 -15.12
C SER A 464 -19.72 -12.43 -14.69
N THR A 465 -18.42 -12.72 -14.52
CA THR A 465 -17.40 -11.70 -14.20
C THR A 465 -17.23 -10.72 -15.36
N PHE A 466 -17.20 -11.23 -16.60
CA PHE A 466 -17.10 -10.40 -17.80
C PHE A 466 -18.28 -9.43 -17.91
N LEU A 467 -19.52 -9.92 -17.72
CA LEU A 467 -20.73 -9.09 -17.73
C LEU A 467 -20.70 -8.01 -16.65
N GLY A 468 -20.17 -8.32 -15.46
CA GLY A 468 -19.97 -7.32 -14.39
C GLY A 468 -18.98 -6.23 -14.79
N VAL A 469 -17.88 -6.60 -15.43
CA VAL A 469 -16.84 -5.67 -15.88
C VAL A 469 -17.26 -4.87 -17.12
N VAL A 470 -18.15 -5.41 -17.98
CA VAL A 470 -18.58 -4.75 -19.22
C VAL A 470 -19.24 -3.40 -18.99
N MET A 471 -19.89 -3.20 -17.84
CA MET A 471 -20.49 -1.93 -17.46
C MET A 471 -19.45 -0.79 -17.33
N LEU A 472 -18.19 -1.12 -17.05
CA LEU A 472 -17.09 -0.14 -16.97
C LEU A 472 -16.66 0.39 -18.34
N ALA A 473 -16.96 -0.33 -19.43
CA ALA A 473 -16.60 0.10 -20.79
C ALA A 473 -17.31 1.38 -21.23
N GLY A 474 -18.48 1.68 -20.64
CA GLY A 474 -19.26 2.89 -20.92
C GLY A 474 -18.81 4.13 -20.14
N SER A 475 -17.68 4.07 -19.42
CA SER A 475 -17.20 5.21 -18.64
C SER A 475 -16.61 6.31 -19.52
N GLU A 476 -16.94 7.57 -19.21
CA GLU A 476 -16.34 8.76 -19.84
C GLU A 476 -14.86 8.97 -19.45
N PHE A 477 -14.41 8.30 -18.38
CA PHE A 477 -13.04 8.42 -17.87
C PHE A 477 -12.14 7.37 -18.52
N GLU A 478 -11.14 7.83 -19.26
CA GLU A 478 -10.14 6.96 -19.89
C GLU A 478 -9.41 6.11 -18.85
N PHE A 479 -9.11 6.68 -17.68
CA PHE A 479 -8.56 5.95 -16.55
C PHE A 479 -9.32 4.66 -16.25
N ILE A 480 -10.66 4.70 -16.22
CA ILE A 480 -11.49 3.53 -15.90
C ILE A 480 -11.44 2.51 -17.03
N VAL A 481 -11.64 2.94 -18.28
CA VAL A 481 -11.66 2.04 -19.44
C VAL A 481 -10.30 1.37 -19.65
N ARG A 482 -9.21 2.15 -19.52
CA ARG A 482 -7.86 1.70 -19.86
C ARG A 482 -7.21 0.89 -18.73
N TYR A 483 -7.32 1.33 -17.47
CA TYR A 483 -6.65 0.69 -16.34
C TYR A 483 -7.50 -0.37 -15.63
N PHE A 484 -8.84 -0.28 -15.69
CA PHE A 484 -9.71 -1.30 -15.10
C PHE A 484 -10.30 -2.23 -16.16
N PHE A 485 -11.08 -1.70 -17.10
CA PHE A 485 -11.82 -2.54 -18.05
C PHE A 485 -10.88 -3.42 -18.90
N ASN A 486 -9.91 -2.83 -19.59
CA ASN A 486 -8.99 -3.60 -20.44
C ASN A 486 -8.17 -4.63 -19.64
N LEU A 487 -7.66 -4.27 -18.45
CA LEU A 487 -6.88 -5.20 -17.62
C LEU A 487 -7.73 -6.33 -17.03
N LEU A 488 -8.94 -6.04 -16.54
CA LEU A 488 -9.83 -7.05 -15.98
C LEU A 488 -10.36 -8.00 -17.07
N VAL A 489 -10.68 -7.50 -18.26
CA VAL A 489 -11.05 -8.35 -19.39
C VAL A 489 -9.88 -9.25 -19.80
N ALA A 490 -8.67 -8.70 -19.90
CA ALA A 490 -7.49 -9.49 -20.20
C ALA A 490 -7.24 -10.56 -19.13
N LEU A 491 -7.40 -10.23 -17.84
CA LEU A 491 -7.31 -11.19 -16.74
C LEU A 491 -8.32 -12.34 -16.88
N ILE A 492 -9.59 -12.03 -17.18
CA ILE A 492 -10.63 -13.06 -17.34
C ILE A 492 -10.33 -13.96 -18.55
N LEU A 493 -9.92 -13.38 -19.68
CA LEU A 493 -9.59 -14.14 -20.89
C LEU A 493 -8.35 -15.02 -20.69
N ILE A 494 -7.26 -14.45 -20.18
CA ILE A 494 -6.01 -15.17 -19.92
C ILE A 494 -6.23 -16.24 -18.84
N GLY A 495 -6.92 -15.91 -17.76
CA GLY A 495 -7.23 -16.83 -16.66
C GLY A 495 -8.09 -18.01 -17.10
N SER A 496 -9.16 -17.76 -17.86
CA SER A 496 -10.04 -18.82 -18.38
C SER A 496 -9.32 -19.70 -19.42
N LEU A 497 -8.50 -19.12 -20.31
CA LEU A 497 -7.68 -19.88 -21.27
C LEU A 497 -6.67 -20.79 -20.54
N ASN A 498 -5.96 -20.28 -19.55
CA ASN A 498 -5.01 -21.07 -18.77
C ASN A 498 -5.71 -22.17 -17.93
N GLY A 499 -6.86 -21.86 -17.31
CA GLY A 499 -7.61 -22.80 -16.48
C GLY A 499 -8.30 -23.93 -17.27
N LEU A 500 -8.89 -23.62 -18.43
CA LEU A 500 -9.66 -24.59 -19.23
C LEU A 500 -8.86 -25.30 -20.33
N VAL A 501 -7.74 -24.73 -20.79
CA VAL A 501 -6.94 -25.27 -21.91
C VAL A 501 -5.57 -25.75 -21.43
N PHE A 502 -4.78 -24.88 -20.81
CA PHE A 502 -3.39 -25.20 -20.43
C PHE A 502 -3.33 -26.20 -19.26
N LEU A 503 -4.05 -25.91 -18.17
CA LEU A 503 -4.02 -26.71 -16.95
C LEU A 503 -4.42 -28.18 -17.17
N PRO A 504 -5.51 -28.52 -17.91
CA PRO A 504 -5.86 -29.93 -18.12
C PRO A 504 -4.81 -30.69 -18.93
N VAL A 505 -4.19 -30.05 -19.92
CA VAL A 505 -3.08 -30.66 -20.68
C VAL A 505 -1.88 -30.91 -19.77
N LEU A 506 -1.54 -29.95 -18.91
CA LEU A 506 -0.46 -30.08 -17.95
C LEU A 506 -0.73 -31.19 -16.91
N LEU A 507 -1.96 -31.28 -16.38
CA LEU A 507 -2.39 -32.36 -15.48
C LEU A 507 -2.40 -33.73 -16.17
N SER A 508 -2.71 -33.78 -17.46
CA SER A 508 -2.67 -35.05 -18.21
C SER A 508 -1.24 -35.57 -18.41
N LEU A 509 -0.24 -34.69 -18.52
CA LEU A 509 1.17 -35.07 -18.69
C LEU A 509 1.86 -35.31 -17.35
N ALA A 510 1.74 -34.36 -16.43
CA ALA A 510 2.49 -34.29 -15.18
C ALA A 510 1.60 -34.47 -13.93
N GLY A 511 0.31 -34.73 -14.05
CA GLY A 511 -0.58 -34.85 -12.89
C GLY A 511 -0.23 -36.01 -11.95
N PRO A 512 -0.55 -35.89 -10.66
CA PRO A 512 -0.29 -36.93 -9.67
C PRO A 512 -1.12 -38.20 -9.97
N GLY A 513 -0.63 -39.35 -9.48
CA GLY A 513 -1.36 -40.62 -9.53
C GLY A 513 -2.76 -40.52 -8.89
N ALA A 514 -3.68 -41.39 -9.29
CA ALA A 514 -5.03 -41.39 -8.73
C ALA A 514 -4.98 -41.79 -7.25
N VAL A 515 -5.76 -41.11 -6.40
CA VAL A 515 -5.83 -41.39 -4.95
C VAL A 515 -6.62 -42.69 -4.67
N ALA A 516 -7.50 -43.10 -5.59
CA ALA A 516 -8.24 -44.35 -5.50
C ALA A 516 -7.58 -45.43 -6.37
N THR A 517 -6.87 -46.37 -5.72
CA THR A 517 -6.50 -47.65 -6.30
C THR A 517 -7.77 -48.46 -6.56
N GLU A 518 -7.98 -48.94 -7.79
CA GLU A 518 -9.06 -49.87 -8.09
C GLU A 518 -8.95 -51.11 -7.18
N ILE A 519 -10.01 -51.44 -6.45
CA ILE A 519 -10.21 -52.80 -5.97
C ILE A 519 -10.53 -53.63 -7.23
N PRO A 520 -9.75 -54.68 -7.56
CA PRO A 520 -10.03 -55.50 -8.73
C PRO A 520 -11.42 -56.11 -8.57
N THR A 521 -12.36 -55.73 -9.44
CA THR A 521 -13.61 -56.47 -9.57
C THR A 521 -13.32 -57.78 -10.30
N PRO A 522 -13.70 -58.95 -9.77
CA PRO A 522 -13.46 -60.21 -10.45
C PRO A 522 -14.29 -60.26 -11.73
N SER A 523 -13.61 -60.47 -12.85
CA SER A 523 -14.21 -60.71 -14.16
C SER A 523 -15.09 -61.98 -14.13
N PRO A 524 -16.33 -61.95 -14.65
CA PRO A 524 -17.17 -63.13 -14.74
C PRO A 524 -16.76 -63.94 -15.96
N SER A 525 -15.76 -64.80 -15.79
CA SER A 525 -15.41 -65.82 -16.76
C SER A 525 -15.11 -67.11 -16.02
N ASN A 526 -16.13 -67.96 -15.90
CA ASN A 526 -16.08 -69.43 -16.06
C ASN A 526 -17.41 -70.02 -15.57
N SER A 527 -18.44 -69.89 -16.41
CA SER A 527 -19.48 -70.92 -16.45
C SER A 527 -18.88 -72.19 -17.05
N LEU A 528 -19.17 -73.32 -16.41
CA LEU A 528 -18.92 -74.72 -16.79
C LEU A 528 -17.60 -75.32 -16.28
N THR A 529 -17.69 -76.13 -15.21
CA THR A 529 -17.65 -77.61 -15.34
C THR A 529 -18.08 -78.25 -14.01
N ILE A 530 -19.05 -79.15 -14.10
CA ILE A 530 -19.57 -80.00 -13.04
C ILE A 530 -18.48 -81.00 -12.60
N GLN A 531 -18.26 -81.14 -11.29
CA GLN A 531 -18.04 -82.46 -10.69
C GLN A 531 -18.46 -82.49 -9.22
N ASN A 532 -19.48 -83.30 -8.95
CA ASN A 532 -19.87 -83.79 -7.63
C ASN A 532 -18.74 -84.64 -7.03
N GLN A 533 -18.45 -84.45 -5.75
CA GLN A 533 -18.10 -85.57 -4.86
C GLN A 533 -18.41 -85.22 -3.40
N THR A 534 -19.34 -85.97 -2.83
CA THR A 534 -19.67 -86.12 -1.42
C THR A 534 -18.65 -87.04 -0.72
N THR A 535 -18.17 -86.67 0.47
CA THR A 535 -17.90 -87.60 1.59
C THR A 535 -17.70 -86.85 2.91
N ASP A 536 -18.67 -87.07 3.81
CA ASP A 536 -18.66 -87.27 5.27
C ASP A 536 -17.43 -86.98 6.15
N HIS A 537 -17.75 -86.41 7.34
CA HIS A 537 -17.33 -86.70 8.73
C HIS A 537 -15.86 -87.10 9.01
N SER A 538 -15.19 -86.77 10.12
CA SER A 538 -15.44 -86.07 11.38
C SER A 538 -14.18 -86.35 12.20
N SER A 539 -13.71 -85.37 12.99
CA SER A 539 -12.83 -85.57 14.16
C SER A 539 -11.39 -86.03 13.88
N ALA A 540 -10.33 -85.50 14.50
CA ALA A 540 -10.16 -84.47 15.50
C ALA A 540 -8.66 -84.12 15.52
N GLU A 541 -8.37 -82.91 16.02
CA GLU A 541 -7.37 -82.64 17.06
C GLU A 541 -6.17 -83.59 17.12
N SER A 542 -4.93 -83.13 17.05
CA SER A 542 -4.39 -82.26 18.10
C SER A 542 -2.92 -81.94 17.85
N ALA A 543 -2.62 -80.65 17.84
CA ALA A 543 -1.39 -79.95 18.24
C ALA A 543 -1.51 -78.58 17.57
N ILE A 544 -1.85 -77.49 18.24
CA ILE A 544 -1.11 -76.91 19.35
C ILE A 544 -2.10 -76.22 20.30
N ASN A 545 -2.26 -76.83 21.47
CA ASN A 545 -2.64 -76.17 22.71
C ASN A 545 -1.36 -75.70 23.38
N VAL A 546 -1.21 -74.40 23.61
CA VAL A 546 -0.73 -73.83 24.88
C VAL A 546 -1.40 -72.45 25.04
N MET A 547 -2.48 -72.45 25.83
CA MET A 547 -2.96 -71.43 26.79
C MET A 547 -3.25 -70.03 26.21
N GLU A 548 -4.46 -69.47 26.15
CA GLU A 548 -5.72 -69.63 26.90
C GLU A 548 -5.55 -69.77 28.42
N LEU A 549 -5.30 -68.64 29.07
CA LEU A 549 -5.85 -68.28 30.39
C LEU A 549 -5.95 -66.74 30.45
N GLU A 550 -7.06 -66.26 31.03
CA GLU A 550 -7.38 -64.86 31.37
C GLU A 550 -8.04 -63.99 30.29
N GLU A 551 -9.21 -64.44 29.84
CA GLU A 551 -10.35 -63.54 29.61
C GLU A 551 -11.07 -63.32 30.96
N SER A 552 -10.59 -62.33 31.73
CA SER A 552 -11.16 -61.87 33.00
C SER A 552 -10.64 -60.47 33.30
N GLU A 553 -11.56 -59.52 33.44
CA GLU A 553 -11.35 -58.20 34.04
C GLU A 553 -10.32 -57.27 33.38
N LEU A 554 -10.79 -56.40 32.48
CA LEU A 554 -10.92 -54.96 32.76
C LEU A 554 -11.31 -54.22 31.47
N TYR A 555 -12.57 -54.40 31.09
CA TYR A 555 -13.39 -53.32 30.54
C TYR A 555 -13.20 -52.09 31.43
N GLY A 556 -12.49 -51.08 30.95
CA GLY A 556 -11.97 -50.04 31.84
C GLY A 556 -11.73 -48.65 31.26
N HIS A 557 -12.15 -48.30 30.04
CA HIS A 557 -12.43 -46.91 29.67
C HIS A 557 -13.01 -46.82 28.26
N GLY A 558 -14.20 -46.21 28.13
CA GLY A 558 -14.80 -45.94 26.82
C GLY A 558 -16.29 -46.25 26.67
N SER A 559 -17.07 -46.33 27.76
CA SER A 559 -18.53 -46.25 27.69
C SER A 559 -19.08 -45.25 28.72
N SER A 560 -18.80 -43.96 28.52
CA SER A 560 -19.39 -42.89 29.34
C SER A 560 -19.58 -41.55 28.63
N LEU A 561 -19.90 -41.55 27.33
CA LEU A 561 -20.31 -40.31 26.64
C LEU A 561 -21.54 -40.42 25.73
N GLU A 562 -22.02 -41.62 25.42
CA GLU A 562 -23.28 -41.80 24.67
C GLU A 562 -24.49 -42.15 25.56
N ARG A 563 -24.31 -42.24 26.89
CA ARG A 563 -25.42 -42.39 27.88
C ARG A 563 -25.82 -41.11 28.61
N THR A 564 -25.18 -39.97 28.30
CA THR A 564 -25.49 -38.69 28.94
C THR A 564 -26.42 -37.80 28.09
N TYR A 565 -26.70 -38.15 26.82
CA TYR A 565 -27.56 -37.33 25.95
C TYR A 565 -29.02 -37.80 25.82
N GLN A 566 -29.34 -39.00 26.29
CA GLN A 566 -30.69 -39.60 26.17
C GLN A 566 -31.51 -39.62 27.46
N ASN A 567 -30.99 -39.10 28.59
CA ASN A 567 -31.69 -39.03 29.87
C ASN A 567 -32.04 -37.61 30.36
N ILE A 568 -32.00 -36.58 29.50
CA ILE A 568 -32.37 -35.19 29.88
C ILE A 568 -33.56 -34.67 29.06
N LYS A 569 -34.44 -35.55 28.56
CA LYS A 569 -35.60 -35.09 27.77
C LYS A 569 -36.99 -35.40 28.30
N HIS A 570 -37.22 -36.27 29.28
CA HIS A 570 -38.56 -36.45 29.85
C HIS A 570 -38.52 -36.69 31.37
N GLY A 571 -39.05 -35.74 32.15
CA GLY A 571 -39.50 -36.00 33.52
C GLY A 571 -39.27 -34.89 34.55
N ALA A 572 -39.97 -33.76 34.45
CA ALA A 572 -40.56 -33.10 35.63
C ALA A 572 -41.64 -32.09 35.18
N GLN A 573 -42.81 -32.23 35.77
CA GLN A 573 -44.07 -31.54 35.48
C GLN A 573 -44.47 -30.72 36.73
N VAL A 574 -45.15 -29.58 36.48
CA VAL A 574 -46.18 -28.88 37.32
C VAL A 574 -45.74 -27.89 38.44
N GLU A 575 -45.80 -26.58 38.10
CA GLU A 575 -46.67 -25.45 38.59
C GLU A 575 -46.88 -25.08 40.11
N PRO A 576 -47.46 -23.90 40.50
CA PRO A 576 -46.78 -22.63 40.87
C PRO A 576 -47.14 -22.05 42.29
N SER A 577 -46.54 -20.91 42.71
CA SER A 577 -47.07 -19.99 43.77
C SER A 577 -46.27 -18.68 43.95
N ASP A 578 -46.96 -17.55 43.71
CA ASP A 578 -46.92 -16.18 44.28
C ASP A 578 -45.80 -15.72 45.25
N ASN A 579 -45.18 -14.55 44.98
CA ASN A 579 -45.45 -13.25 45.66
C ASN A 579 -44.34 -12.18 45.40
N GLU A 580 -44.80 -10.95 45.20
CA GLU A 580 -44.13 -9.63 45.18
C GLU A 580 -43.30 -9.31 46.47
N PRO A 581 -42.53 -8.18 46.62
CA PRO A 581 -42.76 -6.86 46.01
C PRO A 581 -41.55 -5.98 45.58
N ARG A 582 -41.93 -4.89 44.90
CA ARG A 582 -41.22 -3.64 44.56
C ARG A 582 -40.79 -2.77 45.77
N SER A 583 -39.69 -2.04 45.59
CA SER A 583 -39.55 -0.58 45.90
C SER A 583 -38.32 -0.04 45.12
N ALA A 584 -38.48 0.83 44.11
CA ALA A 584 -38.53 2.29 44.19
C ALA A 584 -37.36 2.94 44.96
N ASP A 585 -36.39 3.56 44.25
CA ASP A 585 -36.03 4.96 44.51
C ASP A 585 -35.31 5.64 43.33
N MET A 586 -35.38 6.96 43.35
CA MET A 586 -35.26 7.95 42.29
C MET A 586 -34.01 8.82 42.52
N THR A 587 -33.32 9.31 41.49
CA THR A 587 -32.51 10.56 41.47
C THR A 587 -31.82 10.75 40.11
N THR A 588 -32.34 11.61 39.22
CA THR A 588 -31.93 13.01 38.93
C THR A 588 -30.59 13.20 38.23
N GLY A 589 -30.61 13.74 37.00
CA GLY A 589 -29.41 14.30 36.34
C GLY A 589 -29.62 14.71 34.87
N LYS A 590 -29.91 16.00 34.66
CA LYS A 590 -30.15 16.71 33.39
C LYS A 590 -29.12 16.49 32.26
N GLU A 591 -29.60 16.32 31.03
CA GLU A 591 -28.94 16.76 29.78
C GLU A 591 -29.85 17.77 29.06
N PRO A 592 -29.32 18.85 28.46
CA PRO A 592 -30.05 19.62 27.47
C PRO A 592 -29.37 19.64 26.09
N GLY A 593 -30.16 19.30 25.07
CA GLY A 593 -30.33 20.19 23.92
C GLY A 593 -29.49 19.92 22.66
N ALA A 594 -29.89 18.94 21.86
CA ALA A 594 -29.61 18.93 20.43
C ALA A 594 -30.53 19.94 19.72
N ARG A 595 -29.93 20.96 19.11
CA ARG A 595 -30.62 21.99 18.32
C ARG A 595 -30.56 21.61 16.85
N VAL A 596 -31.70 21.21 16.30
CA VAL A 596 -31.97 21.09 14.86
C VAL A 596 -32.09 22.50 14.29
N HIS A 597 -31.34 22.80 13.23
CA HIS A 597 -31.59 23.94 12.35
C HIS A 597 -31.69 23.42 10.93
N ASP A 598 -32.92 23.41 10.42
CA ASP A 598 -33.22 23.63 9.02
C ASP A 598 -32.58 24.94 8.55
N ILE A 599 -32.20 25.02 7.26
CA ILE A 599 -32.73 26.01 6.29
C ILE A 599 -31.94 25.99 4.96
N LYS A 600 -32.71 25.73 3.89
CA LYS A 600 -32.73 26.28 2.51
C LYS A 600 -31.74 25.84 1.43
N LEU A 601 -32.38 25.19 0.46
CA LEU A 601 -32.34 25.29 -1.01
C LEU A 601 -31.11 24.73 -1.73
#